data_AF-A0A444V2F9-F1
#
_entry.id   AF-A0A444V2F9-F1
#
_cell.length_a   1.000
_cell.length_b   1.000
_cell.length_c   1.000
_cell.angle_alpha   90.00
_cell.angle_beta   90.00
_cell.angle_gamma   90.00
#
_symmetry.space_group_name_H-M   'P 1'
#
loop_
_entity.id
_entity.type
_entity.pdbx_description
1 polymer ?
#
loop_
_entity_poly.entity_id
_entity_poly.type
_entity_poly.pdbx_seq_one_letter_code
_entity_poly.pdbx_strand_id
1 'polypeptide(L)'
;MILTVYLSNNEQVLTEVPITPETSCRDVVEFCKEPGETGCHLAEVWRGNERAIPVDHMMYEHLQKWGPRRQEVTFFLRHEESPAESSEQGLGWKEQENKLHLVVSGSAACRTAYEHIEYETMVGNPRAELTLSELQEMATRQQQQIEAQQQMLVAKEQRLRYLKQQERRQQQSISESEKLQKLKERVENQEAKLKKIRAMRGQVDYSKVMNGNLFINIDLRLLSKH
;
A
#
# COMPACT_ATOMS: atom_id res chain seq x y z
N MET A 1 2.13 8.91 25.20
CA MET A 1 2.64 7.62 24.66
C MET A 1 3.17 7.90 23.26
N ILE A 2 4.14 7.15 22.73
CA ILE A 2 4.59 7.33 21.34
C ILE A 2 4.03 6.18 20.51
N LEU A 3 3.46 6.50 19.35
CA LEU A 3 2.98 5.55 18.37
C LEU A 3 3.87 5.60 17.13
N THR A 4 4.38 4.45 16.72
CA THR A 4 5.15 4.32 15.47
C THR A 4 4.20 3.93 14.34
N VAL A 5 4.13 4.76 13.30
CA VAL A 5 3.29 4.54 12.12
C VAL A 5 4.18 4.40 10.88
N TYR A 6 4.05 3.28 10.18
CA TYR A 6 4.75 3.03 8.92
C TYR A 6 3.97 3.63 7.75
N LEU A 7 4.63 4.48 6.96
CA LEU A 7 4.04 5.16 5.79
C LEU A 7 4.08 4.29 4.52
N SER A 8 4.76 3.14 4.58
CA SER A 8 4.91 2.23 3.44
C SER A 8 4.91 0.76 3.87
N ASN A 9 4.49 -0.12 2.96
CA ASN A 9 4.40 -1.58 3.19
C ASN A 9 5.75 -2.25 3.47
N ASN A 10 6.86 -1.55 3.20
CA ASN A 10 8.21 -2.09 3.34
C ASN A 10 8.85 -1.75 4.70
N GLU A 11 8.12 -1.12 5.63
CA GLU A 11 8.62 -0.69 6.95
C GLU A 11 9.85 0.25 6.88
N GLN A 12 10.18 0.79 5.70
CA GLN A 12 11.37 1.62 5.49
C GLN A 12 11.17 3.08 5.90
N VAL A 13 9.92 3.54 5.85
CA VAL A 13 9.53 4.90 6.18
C VAL A 13 8.54 4.84 7.34
N LEU A 14 8.92 5.41 8.48
CA LEU A 14 8.11 5.48 9.69
C LEU A 14 8.06 6.90 10.25
N THR A 15 7.01 7.18 11.00
CA THR A 15 6.83 8.42 11.75
C THR A 15 6.43 8.08 13.18
N GLU A 16 6.97 8.84 14.13
CA GLU A 16 6.66 8.69 15.55
C GLU A 16 5.71 9.82 15.97
N VAL A 17 4.49 9.45 16.35
CA VAL A 17 3.44 10.40 16.72
C VAL A 17 3.23 10.35 18.24
N PRO A 18 3.39 11.47 18.96
CA PRO A 18 3.04 11.53 20.37
C PRO A 18 1.52 11.48 20.52
N ILE A 19 1.03 10.46 21.22
CA ILE A 19 -0.40 10.24 21.50
C ILE A 19 -0.73 10.73 22.91
N THR A 20 -1.66 11.69 22.96
CA THR A 20 -2.37 12.15 24.17
C THR A 20 -3.78 11.55 24.22
N PRO A 21 -4.48 11.58 25.37
CA PRO A 21 -5.86 11.11 25.48
C PRO A 21 -6.85 11.76 24.49
N GLU A 22 -6.55 12.98 24.06
CA GLU A 22 -7.37 13.77 23.13
C GLU A 22 -7.02 13.50 21.67
N THR A 23 -5.95 12.74 21.39
CA THR A 23 -5.52 12.44 20.03
C THR A 23 -6.40 11.36 19.41
N SER A 24 -7.11 11.73 18.34
CA SER A 24 -7.95 10.81 17.56
C SER A 24 -7.17 10.15 16.42
N CYS A 25 -7.73 9.08 15.85
CA CYS A 25 -7.18 8.42 14.67
C CYS A 25 -7.07 9.39 13.48
N ARG A 26 -8.05 10.30 13.33
CA ARG A 26 -8.02 11.38 12.33
C ARG A 26 -6.78 12.26 12.46
N ASP A 27 -6.44 12.68 13.67
CA ASP A 27 -5.28 13.56 13.91
C ASP A 27 -3.96 12.87 13.53
N VAL A 28 -3.86 11.56 13.81
CA VAL A 28 -2.69 10.75 13.42
C VAL A 28 -2.60 10.61 11.90
N VAL A 29 -3.71 10.31 11.23
CA VAL A 29 -3.75 10.24 9.75
C VAL A 29 -3.40 11.59 9.13
N GLU A 30 -3.91 12.68 9.68
CA GLU A 30 -3.62 14.03 9.21
C GLU A 30 -2.16 14.45 9.42
N PHE A 31 -1.54 13.99 10.49
CA PHE A 31 -0.11 14.22 10.73
C PHE A 31 0.79 13.40 9.79
N CYS A 32 0.37 12.18 9.44
CA CYS A 32 1.18 11.24 8.66
C CYS A 32 0.99 11.36 7.13
N LYS A 33 -0.12 11.92 6.64
CA LYS A 33 -0.41 12.04 5.20
C LYS A 33 0.49 13.08 4.50
N GLU A 34 0.82 12.85 3.23
CA GLU A 34 1.50 13.86 2.40
C GLU A 34 0.49 14.85 1.77
N PRO A 35 0.88 16.12 1.52
CA PRO A 35 0.00 17.11 0.90
C PRO A 35 -0.39 16.68 -0.53
N GLY A 36 -1.68 16.40 -0.73
CA GLY A 36 -2.23 15.94 -2.01
C GLY A 36 -2.77 14.50 -1.96
N GLU A 37 -2.52 13.76 -0.88
CA GLU A 37 -3.08 12.42 -0.69
C GLU A 37 -4.51 12.48 -0.14
N THR A 38 -5.40 11.69 -0.74
CA THR A 38 -6.81 11.54 -0.32
C THR A 38 -7.13 10.08 -0.09
N GLY A 39 -8.02 9.77 0.86
CA GLY A 39 -8.44 8.39 1.15
C GLY A 39 -7.54 7.63 2.13
N CYS A 40 -6.72 8.31 2.94
CA CYS A 40 -5.83 7.62 3.89
C CYS A 40 -6.59 7.12 5.12
N HIS A 41 -6.25 5.92 5.60
CA HIS A 41 -6.72 5.38 6.87
C HIS A 41 -5.59 4.70 7.63
N LEU A 42 -5.72 4.63 8.96
CA LEU A 42 -4.77 3.95 9.82
C LEU A 42 -5.19 2.48 9.98
N ALA A 43 -4.26 1.56 9.77
CA ALA A 43 -4.47 0.12 9.95
C ALA A 43 -3.58 -0.42 11.08
N GLU A 44 -4.14 -1.30 11.90
CA GLU A 44 -3.38 -2.13 12.85
C GLU A 44 -3.13 -3.51 12.25
N VAL A 45 -1.91 -4.02 12.42
CA VAL A 45 -1.51 -5.36 11.99
C VAL A 45 -0.99 -6.12 13.20
N TRP A 46 -1.61 -7.26 13.50
CA TRP A 46 -1.17 -8.16 14.57
C TRP A 46 -1.12 -9.60 14.05
N ARG A 47 0.06 -10.24 14.12
CA ARG A 47 0.31 -11.61 13.64
C ARG A 47 -0.19 -11.87 12.20
N GLY A 48 -0.12 -10.85 11.35
CA GLY A 48 -0.58 -10.92 9.96
C GLY A 48 -2.07 -10.64 9.75
N ASN A 49 -2.84 -10.41 10.80
CA ASN A 49 -4.21 -9.89 10.68
C ASN A 49 -4.18 -8.37 10.62
N GLU A 50 -4.62 -7.82 9.49
CA GLU A 50 -4.76 -6.39 9.27
C GLU A 50 -6.20 -5.94 9.51
N ARG A 51 -6.37 -4.83 10.22
CA ARG A 51 -7.68 -4.22 10.51
C ARG A 51 -7.58 -2.70 10.40
N ALA A 52 -8.54 -2.09 9.71
CA ALA A 52 -8.67 -0.64 9.67
C ALA A 52 -9.19 -0.11 11.02
N ILE A 53 -8.59 0.97 11.51
CA ILE A 53 -9.00 1.66 12.72
C ILE A 53 -10.00 2.76 12.32
N PRO A 54 -11.20 2.81 12.94
CA PRO A 54 -12.15 3.87 12.66
C PRO A 54 -11.56 5.27 12.92
N VAL A 55 -11.83 6.22 12.03
CA VAL A 55 -11.30 7.60 12.12
C VAL A 55 -11.70 8.34 13.40
N ASP A 56 -12.85 7.98 13.99
CA ASP A 56 -13.35 8.64 15.21
C ASP A 56 -12.83 8.00 16.52
N HIS A 57 -11.98 6.97 16.45
CA HIS A 57 -11.43 6.33 17.64
C HIS A 57 -10.34 7.20 18.30
N MET A 58 -10.36 7.24 19.64
CA MET A 58 -9.28 7.82 20.43
C MET A 58 -8.10 6.85 20.49
N MET A 59 -6.93 7.30 20.02
CA MET A 59 -5.77 6.44 19.87
C MET A 59 -5.20 6.00 21.22
N TYR A 60 -5.29 6.84 22.24
CA TYR A 60 -4.84 6.49 23.58
C TYR A 60 -5.59 5.30 24.18
N GLU A 61 -6.93 5.32 24.12
CA GLU A 61 -7.76 4.21 24.59
C GLU A 61 -7.56 2.95 23.76
N HIS A 62 -7.43 3.11 22.43
CA HIS A 62 -7.19 2.01 21.52
C HIS A 62 -5.88 1.28 21.84
N LEU A 63 -4.80 2.03 22.07
CA LEU A 63 -3.50 1.49 22.45
C LEU A 63 -3.51 0.86 23.86
N GLN A 64 -4.32 1.39 24.78
CA GLN A 64 -4.46 0.78 26.11
C GLN A 64 -5.02 -0.65 26.07
N LYS A 65 -5.98 -0.94 25.16
CA LYS A 65 -6.58 -2.28 25.00
C LYS A 65 -5.56 -3.38 24.71
N TRP A 66 -4.46 -3.01 24.04
CA TRP A 66 -3.37 -3.93 23.72
C TRP A 66 -2.47 -4.25 24.91
N GLY A 67 -2.46 -3.40 25.96
CA GLY A 67 -1.76 -3.67 27.22
C GLY A 67 -0.25 -3.97 27.03
N PRO A 68 0.28 -5.08 27.58
CA PRO A 68 1.68 -5.46 27.41
C PRO A 68 2.02 -5.91 25.98
N ARG A 69 1.03 -6.29 25.16
CA ARG A 69 1.22 -6.78 23.79
C ARG A 69 1.32 -5.67 22.75
N ARG A 70 1.35 -4.40 23.17
CA ARG A 70 1.47 -3.24 22.26
C ARG A 70 2.66 -3.32 21.31
N GLN A 71 3.75 -3.95 21.74
CA GLN A 71 4.98 -4.10 20.94
C GLN A 71 4.82 -5.12 19.80
N GLU A 72 3.79 -5.98 19.86
CA GLU A 72 3.50 -6.98 18.81
C GLU A 72 2.61 -6.42 17.69
N VAL A 73 2.07 -5.21 17.87
CA VAL A 73 1.14 -4.58 16.94
C VAL A 73 1.88 -3.51 16.15
N THR A 74 1.78 -3.57 14.83
CA THR A 74 2.35 -2.57 13.93
C THR A 74 1.23 -1.74 13.31
N PHE A 75 1.48 -0.44 13.13
CA PHE A 75 0.50 0.49 12.59
C PHE A 75 0.98 0.99 11.24
N PHE A 76 0.10 0.97 10.25
CA PHE A 76 0.39 1.40 8.89
C PHE A 76 -0.58 2.49 8.45
N LEU A 77 -0.07 3.51 7.78
CA LEU A 77 -0.91 4.40 6.99
C LEU A 77 -1.18 3.70 5.65
N ARG A 78 -2.47 3.51 5.32
CA ARG A 78 -2.92 2.90 4.08
C ARG A 78 -3.71 3.90 3.27
N HIS A 79 -3.63 3.79 1.95
CA HIS A 79 -4.40 4.60 1.01
C HIS A 79 -5.57 3.77 0.49
N GLU A 80 -6.78 4.26 0.66
CA GLU A 80 -7.99 3.74 0.04
C GLU A 80 -8.00 4.25 -1.41
N GLU A 81 -7.68 3.38 -2.37
CA GLU A 81 -7.87 3.71 -3.79
C GLU A 81 -9.37 3.89 -4.05
N SER A 82 -9.79 5.14 -4.21
CA SER A 82 -11.13 5.46 -4.71
C SER A 82 -11.32 4.79 -6.08
N PRO A 83 -12.36 3.95 -6.29
CA PRO A 83 -12.68 3.44 -7.60
C PRO A 83 -13.33 4.57 -8.41
N ALA A 84 -12.54 5.31 -9.18
CA ALA A 84 -13.04 6.31 -10.11
C ALA A 84 -12.46 6.08 -11.52
N GLU A 85 -13.20 5.24 -12.25
CA GLU A 85 -13.50 5.33 -13.68
C GLU A 85 -12.35 5.32 -14.71
N SER A 86 -12.14 4.15 -15.30
CA SER A 86 -12.08 4.07 -16.77
C SER A 86 -12.98 2.95 -17.27
N SER A 87 -13.80 3.32 -18.25
CA SER A 87 -14.95 2.60 -18.77
C SER A 87 -14.58 1.47 -19.74
N GLU A 88 -15.43 0.44 -19.72
CA GLU A 88 -15.84 -0.44 -20.83
C GLU A 88 -14.80 -1.36 -21.50
N GLN A 89 -14.83 -2.65 -21.12
CA GLN A 89 -15.24 -3.79 -21.98
C GLN A 89 -14.82 -5.13 -21.35
N GLY A 90 -15.79 -5.98 -21.02
CA GLY A 90 -15.52 -7.37 -20.63
C GLY A 90 -16.62 -8.01 -19.79
N LEU A 91 -17.78 -8.24 -20.42
CA LEU A 91 -18.89 -9.01 -19.86
C LEU A 91 -18.45 -10.43 -19.45
N GLY A 92 -18.97 -10.89 -18.31
CA GLY A 92 -19.50 -12.26 -18.23
C GLY A 92 -18.95 -13.14 -17.10
N TRP A 93 -19.40 -12.90 -15.88
CA TRP A 93 -19.58 -14.00 -14.93
C TRP A 93 -21.03 -14.01 -14.45
N LYS A 94 -21.77 -15.00 -14.95
CA LYS A 94 -23.09 -15.37 -14.45
C LYS A 94 -22.95 -15.80 -13.00
N GLU A 95 -23.59 -15.04 -12.14
CA GLU A 95 -23.84 -15.34 -10.74
C GLU A 95 -24.87 -16.48 -10.66
N GLN A 96 -24.41 -17.65 -10.23
CA GLN A 96 -25.28 -18.75 -9.84
C GLN A 96 -25.48 -18.65 -8.33
N GLU A 97 -26.65 -18.15 -7.96
CA GLU A 97 -27.15 -18.07 -6.60
C GLU A 97 -27.01 -19.43 -5.89
N ASN A 98 -26.35 -19.43 -4.73
CA ASN A 98 -26.60 -20.42 -3.70
C ASN A 98 -26.86 -19.69 -2.38
N LYS A 99 -28.14 -19.79 -2.02
CA LYS A 99 -28.87 -19.09 -0.98
C LYS A 99 -28.57 -19.75 0.37
N LEU A 100 -27.85 -19.09 1.27
CA LEU A 100 -27.92 -19.37 2.70
C LEU A 100 -28.17 -18.09 3.48
N HIS A 101 -29.43 -18.01 3.91
CA HIS A 101 -30.09 -16.96 4.66
C HIS A 101 -29.62 -17.03 6.12
N LEU A 102 -28.72 -16.15 6.54
CA LEU A 102 -28.47 -15.93 7.96
C LEU A 102 -29.33 -14.75 8.41
N VAL A 103 -30.42 -15.09 9.09
CA VAL A 103 -31.38 -14.18 9.71
C VAL A 103 -30.65 -13.33 10.74
N VAL A 104 -30.41 -12.06 10.42
CA VAL A 104 -30.10 -11.02 11.40
C VAL A 104 -31.42 -10.60 12.03
N SER A 105 -31.79 -11.26 13.12
CA SER A 105 -32.72 -10.69 14.10
C SER A 105 -31.87 -9.90 15.10
N GLY A 106 -32.12 -8.59 15.15
CA GLY A 106 -31.32 -7.66 15.93
C GLY A 106 -31.40 -7.90 17.45
N SER A 107 -30.33 -7.49 18.12
CA SER A 107 -30.44 -6.91 19.46
C SER A 107 -29.32 -5.90 19.64
N ALA A 108 -29.73 -4.66 19.85
CA ALA A 108 -28.91 -3.60 20.41
C ALA A 108 -28.41 -4.00 21.81
N ALA A 109 -27.38 -3.28 22.27
CA ALA A 109 -26.78 -3.27 23.61
C ALA A 109 -25.71 -4.34 23.89
N CYS A 110 -24.47 -4.06 23.46
CA CYS A 110 -23.30 -4.53 24.22
C CYS A 110 -22.98 -3.47 25.29
N ARG A 111 -23.66 -3.56 26.43
CA ARG A 111 -23.17 -2.97 27.67
C ARG A 111 -22.13 -3.91 28.27
N THR A 112 -21.07 -3.30 28.76
CA THR A 112 -20.02 -3.84 29.62
C THR A 112 -20.51 -4.88 30.64
N ALA A 113 -19.89 -6.06 30.67
CA ALA A 113 -19.75 -6.89 31.87
C ALA A 113 -18.71 -8.00 31.59
N TYR A 114 -17.49 -7.79 32.08
CA TYR A 114 -16.59 -8.87 32.46
C TYR A 114 -17.13 -9.41 33.82
N GLU A 115 -17.01 -10.72 34.05
CA GLU A 115 -17.50 -11.47 35.23
C GLU A 115 -18.92 -12.05 35.13
N HIS A 116 -19.04 -13.25 34.56
CA HIS A 116 -19.70 -14.44 35.13
C HIS A 116 -19.81 -15.51 34.03
N ILE A 117 -18.88 -16.47 34.01
CA ILE A 117 -19.09 -17.73 33.30
C ILE A 117 -19.67 -18.69 34.33
N GLU A 118 -20.99 -18.66 34.47
CA GLU A 118 -21.75 -19.69 35.19
C GLU A 118 -22.22 -20.75 34.19
N TYR A 119 -21.99 -21.99 34.59
CA TYR A 119 -22.34 -23.23 33.92
C TYR A 119 -23.86 -23.41 33.89
N GLU A 120 -24.61 -22.89 32.91
CA GLU A 120 -25.93 -23.46 32.53
C GLU A 120 -26.33 -23.02 31.12
N THR A 121 -26.00 -23.81 30.10
CA THR A 121 -26.69 -23.72 28.80
C THR A 121 -26.84 -25.10 28.18
N MET A 122 -27.56 -25.99 28.87
CA MET A 122 -28.16 -27.20 28.29
C MET A 122 -29.65 -26.98 28.09
N VAL A 123 -30.07 -26.24 27.06
CA VAL A 123 -31.45 -26.32 26.56
C VAL A 123 -31.48 -25.99 25.07
N GLY A 124 -31.90 -26.95 24.22
CA GLY A 124 -32.49 -26.62 22.93
C GLY A 124 -31.86 -27.21 21.66
N ASN A 125 -31.60 -28.52 21.61
CA ASN A 125 -31.68 -29.24 20.34
C ASN A 125 -32.39 -30.57 20.63
N PRO A 126 -33.48 -30.96 19.92
CA PRO A 126 -34.03 -32.31 20.06
C PRO A 126 -32.89 -33.29 19.90
N ARG A 127 -32.68 -34.14 20.92
CA ARG A 127 -31.65 -35.18 20.94
C ARG A 127 -31.87 -36.05 19.69
N ALA A 128 -31.15 -35.74 18.61
CA ALA A 128 -30.88 -36.70 17.57
C ALA A 128 -30.02 -37.77 18.23
N GLU A 129 -30.66 -38.80 18.77
CA GLU A 129 -29.97 -39.99 19.25
C GLU A 129 -29.43 -40.71 18.02
N LEU A 130 -28.25 -40.28 17.59
CA LEU A 130 -27.53 -40.87 16.48
C LEU A 130 -26.88 -42.15 16.97
N THR A 131 -27.12 -43.23 16.26
CA THR A 131 -26.48 -44.51 16.49
C THR A 131 -24.97 -44.38 16.32
N LEU A 132 -24.20 -45.27 16.96
CA LEU A 132 -22.73 -45.29 16.85
C LEU A 132 -22.26 -45.32 15.38
N SER A 133 -23.00 -46.02 14.51
CA SER A 133 -22.74 -46.09 13.07
C SER A 133 -22.91 -44.74 12.37
N GLU A 134 -23.96 -43.99 12.69
CA GLU A 134 -24.20 -42.66 12.10
C GLU A 134 -23.15 -41.65 12.56
N LEU A 135 -22.73 -41.71 13.83
CA LEU A 135 -21.62 -40.91 14.35
C LEU A 135 -20.30 -41.21 13.65
N GLN A 136 -19.99 -42.49 13.42
CA GLN A 136 -18.81 -42.89 12.64
C GLN A 136 -18.90 -42.44 11.17
N GLU A 137 -20.07 -42.51 10.56
CA GLU A 137 -20.27 -42.03 9.19
C GLU A 137 -20.11 -40.50 9.09
N MET A 138 -20.64 -39.75 10.05
CA MET A 138 -20.42 -38.30 10.11
C MET A 138 -18.95 -37.95 10.33
N ALA A 139 -18.25 -38.66 11.21
CA ALA A 139 -16.82 -38.45 11.45
C ALA A 139 -16.00 -38.72 10.18
N THR A 140 -16.29 -39.79 9.44
CA THR A 140 -15.59 -40.10 8.19
C THR A 140 -15.89 -39.08 7.08
N ARG A 141 -17.14 -38.64 6.93
CA ARG A 141 -17.51 -37.56 5.99
C ARG A 141 -16.82 -36.24 6.35
N GLN A 142 -16.80 -35.88 7.64
CA GLN A 142 -16.12 -34.68 8.11
C GLN A 142 -14.62 -34.74 7.85
N GLN A 143 -13.99 -35.89 8.10
CA GLN A 143 -12.57 -36.11 7.84
C GLN A 143 -12.25 -35.94 6.35
N GLN A 144 -13.05 -36.52 5.46
CA GLN A 144 -12.89 -36.34 4.01
C GLN A 144 -13.06 -34.88 3.58
N GLN A 145 -14.01 -34.15 4.18
CA GLN A 145 -14.21 -32.73 3.89
C GLN A 145 -13.00 -31.88 4.32
N ILE A 146 -12.43 -32.16 5.49
CA ILE A 146 -11.22 -31.51 5.99
C ILE A 146 -10.05 -31.77 5.04
N GLU A 147 -9.86 -33.03 4.63
CA GLU A 147 -8.80 -33.40 3.68
C GLU A 147 -8.95 -32.70 2.33
N ALA A 148 -10.16 -32.63 1.79
CA ALA A 148 -10.44 -31.91 0.55
C ALA A 148 -10.15 -30.40 0.68
N GLN A 149 -10.54 -29.78 1.79
CA GLN A 149 -10.22 -28.37 2.06
C GLN A 149 -8.71 -28.15 2.20
N GLN A 150 -8.01 -29.06 2.87
CA GLN A 150 -6.56 -28.98 3.06
C GLN A 150 -5.82 -29.09 1.72
N GLN A 151 -6.23 -29.98 0.83
CA GLN A 151 -5.71 -30.06 -0.53
C GLN A 151 -5.93 -28.76 -1.32
N MET A 152 -7.12 -28.16 -1.20
CA MET A 152 -7.41 -26.88 -1.84
C MET A 152 -6.53 -25.75 -1.29
N LEU A 153 -6.30 -25.71 0.03
CA LEU A 153 -5.41 -24.73 0.64
C LEU A 153 -3.98 -24.87 0.13
N VAL A 154 -3.45 -26.10 0.06
CA VAL A 154 -2.11 -26.35 -0.48
C VAL A 154 -2.00 -25.90 -1.94
N ALA A 155 -3.02 -26.18 -2.78
CA ALA A 155 -3.03 -25.72 -4.17
C ALA A 155 -3.04 -24.18 -4.28
N LYS A 156 -3.83 -23.51 -3.42
CA LYS A 156 -3.87 -22.04 -3.36
C LYS A 156 -2.54 -21.46 -2.88
N GLU A 157 -1.89 -22.05 -1.89
CA GLU A 157 -0.57 -21.63 -1.42
C GLU A 157 0.50 -21.75 -2.51
N GLN A 158 0.50 -22.85 -3.27
CA GLN A 158 1.41 -23.03 -4.39
C GLN A 158 1.18 -21.96 -5.47
N ARG A 159 -0.09 -21.67 -5.81
CA ARG A 159 -0.43 -20.62 -6.77
C ARG A 159 0.03 -19.24 -6.28
N LEU A 160 -0.16 -18.94 -5.01
CA LEU A 160 0.27 -17.68 -4.40
C LEU A 160 1.80 -17.53 -4.44
N ARG A 161 2.56 -18.60 -4.13
CA ARG A 161 4.03 -18.59 -4.22
C ARG A 161 4.51 -18.29 -5.64
N TYR A 162 3.86 -18.88 -6.65
CA TYR A 162 4.17 -18.61 -8.06
C TYR A 162 3.93 -17.13 -8.41
N LEU A 163 2.77 -16.58 -8.05
CA LEU A 163 2.44 -15.18 -8.32
C LEU A 163 3.40 -14.21 -7.62
N LYS A 164 3.74 -14.45 -6.34
CA LYS A 164 4.75 -13.64 -5.61
C LYS A 164 6.14 -13.70 -6.24
N GLN A 165 6.50 -14.82 -6.88
CA GLN A 165 7.77 -14.90 -7.61
C GLN A 165 7.72 -14.13 -8.92
N GLN A 166 6.60 -14.20 -9.64
CA GLN A 166 6.37 -13.45 -10.87
C GLN A 166 6.38 -11.94 -10.61
N GLU A 167 5.68 -11.48 -9.58
CA GLU A 167 5.63 -10.08 -9.16
C GLU A 167 7.02 -9.52 -8.83
N ARG A 168 7.83 -10.27 -8.07
CA ARG A 168 9.22 -9.85 -7.78
C ARG A 168 10.07 -9.66 -9.03
N ARG A 169 9.93 -10.53 -10.03
CA ARG A 169 10.64 -10.38 -11.31
C ARG A 169 10.15 -9.15 -12.07
N GLN A 170 8.84 -8.88 -12.06
CA GLN A 170 8.26 -7.71 -12.70
C GLN A 170 8.70 -6.41 -12.02
N GLN A 171 8.68 -6.36 -10.69
CA GLN A 171 9.12 -5.20 -9.92
C GLN A 171 10.59 -4.86 -10.19
N GLN A 172 11.45 -5.88 -10.26
CA GLN A 172 12.86 -5.69 -10.59
C GLN A 172 13.01 -5.09 -11.99
N SER A 173 12.31 -5.64 -13.00
CA SER A 173 12.33 -5.12 -14.37
C SER A 173 11.84 -3.68 -14.48
N ILE A 174 10.76 -3.32 -13.76
CA ILE A 174 10.25 -1.94 -13.72
C ILE A 174 11.31 -1.01 -13.12
N SER A 175 11.90 -1.38 -11.98
CA SER A 175 12.92 -0.58 -11.31
C SER A 175 14.18 -0.36 -12.15
N GLU A 176 14.59 -1.38 -12.93
CA GLU A 176 15.71 -1.28 -13.86
C GLU A 176 15.36 -0.37 -15.04
N SER A 177 14.15 -0.48 -15.59
CA SER A 177 13.65 0.38 -16.66
C SER A 177 13.63 1.85 -16.24
N GLU A 178 13.14 2.17 -15.04
CA GLU A 178 13.12 3.54 -14.51
C GLU A 178 14.54 4.12 -14.33
N LYS A 179 15.47 3.32 -13.80
CA LYS A 179 16.88 3.72 -13.68
C LYS A 179 17.50 4.01 -15.03
N LEU A 180 17.22 3.17 -16.03
CA LEU A 180 17.68 3.38 -17.41
C LEU A 180 17.06 4.63 -18.03
N GLN A 181 15.77 4.88 -17.83
CA GLN A 181 15.10 6.09 -18.32
C GLN A 181 15.74 7.36 -17.72
N LYS A 182 15.95 7.41 -16.40
CA LYS A 182 16.63 8.52 -15.73
C LYS A 182 18.06 8.73 -16.25
N LEU A 183 18.75 7.65 -16.62
CA LEU A 183 20.09 7.77 -17.22
C LEU A 183 20.02 8.36 -18.64
N LYS A 184 19.06 7.91 -19.46
CA LYS A 184 18.83 8.46 -20.81
C LYS A 184 18.53 9.96 -20.76
N GLU A 185 17.62 10.38 -19.88
CA GLU A 185 17.28 11.80 -19.69
C GLU A 185 18.51 12.64 -19.26
N ARG A 186 19.39 12.09 -18.42
CA ARG A 186 20.65 12.76 -18.04
C ARG A 186 21.61 12.89 -19.22
N VAL A 187 21.73 11.85 -20.05
CA VAL A 187 22.56 11.87 -21.26
C VAL A 187 22.01 12.92 -22.24
N GLU A 188 20.72 12.89 -22.55
CA GLU A 188 20.07 13.86 -23.44
C GLU A 188 20.27 15.31 -22.95
N ASN A 189 20.12 15.55 -21.65
CA ASN A 189 20.38 16.86 -21.05
C ASN A 189 21.85 17.29 -21.20
N GLN A 190 22.80 16.38 -21.00
CA GLN A 190 24.22 16.67 -21.22
C GLN A 190 24.53 16.94 -22.69
N GLU A 191 23.94 16.17 -23.61
CA GLU A 191 24.07 16.38 -25.05
C GLU A 191 23.52 17.73 -25.47
N ALA A 192 22.36 18.14 -24.95
CA ALA A 192 21.77 19.46 -25.20
C ALA A 192 22.69 20.59 -24.70
N LYS A 193 23.26 20.45 -23.50
CA LYS A 193 24.24 21.41 -22.94
C LYS A 193 25.49 21.49 -23.82
N LEU A 194 26.04 20.36 -24.24
CA LEU A 194 27.20 20.32 -25.13
C LEU A 194 26.90 20.96 -26.49
N LYS A 195 25.71 20.72 -27.05
CA LYS A 195 25.26 21.38 -28.29
C LYS A 195 25.22 22.89 -28.14
N LYS A 196 24.71 23.40 -27.01
CA LYS A 196 24.70 24.84 -26.71
C LYS A 196 26.11 25.41 -26.57
N ILE A 197 27.01 24.71 -25.87
CA ILE A 197 28.42 25.14 -25.73
C ILE A 197 29.11 25.19 -27.10
N ARG A 198 28.92 24.19 -27.96
CA ARG A 198 29.48 24.19 -29.32
C ARG A 198 28.96 25.37 -30.14
N ALA A 199 27.66 25.65 -30.06
CA ALA A 199 27.06 26.81 -30.75
C ALA A 199 27.63 28.14 -30.24
N MET A 200 27.70 28.33 -28.91
CA MET A 200 28.27 29.55 -28.31
C MET A 200 29.75 29.72 -28.69
N ARG A 201 30.54 28.65 -28.71
CA ARG A 201 31.93 28.70 -29.15
C ARG A 201 32.04 29.18 -30.60
N GLY A 202 31.20 28.65 -31.50
CA GLY A 202 31.14 29.11 -32.89
C GLY A 202 30.81 30.61 -33.01
N GLN A 203 29.89 31.12 -32.19
CA GLN A 203 29.58 32.56 -32.15
C GLN A 203 30.76 33.39 -31.65
N VAL A 204 31.45 32.94 -30.59
CA VAL A 204 32.65 33.62 -30.06
C VAL A 204 33.75 33.65 -31.12
N ASP A 205 34.01 32.55 -31.81
CA ASP A 205 35.03 32.46 -32.84
C ASP A 205 34.67 33.34 -34.06
N TYR A 206 33.40 33.40 -34.46
CA TYR A 206 32.93 34.36 -35.48
C TYR A 206 33.16 35.82 -35.07
N SER A 207 32.84 36.17 -33.82
CA SER A 207 33.04 37.52 -33.29
C SER A 207 34.53 37.92 -33.27
N LYS A 208 35.43 36.99 -32.91
CA LYS A 208 36.88 37.23 -32.97
C LYS A 208 37.36 37.56 -34.39
N VAL A 209 36.91 36.80 -35.39
CA VAL A 209 37.27 37.06 -36.80
C VAL A 209 36.74 38.41 -37.26
N MET A 210 35.48 38.74 -36.94
CA MET A 210 34.90 40.04 -37.28
C MET A 210 35.67 41.19 -36.62
N ASN A 211 35.93 41.12 -35.31
CA ASN A 211 36.70 42.15 -34.61
C ASN A 211 38.12 42.29 -35.16
N GLY A 212 38.78 41.19 -35.52
CA GLY A 212 40.08 41.22 -36.18
C GLY A 212 40.04 41.92 -37.53
N ASN A 213 39.03 41.65 -38.35
CA ASN A 213 38.84 42.34 -39.63
C ASN A 213 38.56 43.84 -39.44
N LEU A 214 37.74 44.22 -38.45
CA LEU A 214 37.52 45.63 -38.11
C LEU A 214 38.83 46.32 -37.72
N PHE A 215 39.65 45.66 -36.89
CA PHE A 215 40.96 46.19 -36.46
C PHE A 215 41.87 46.47 -37.66
N ILE A 216 42.01 45.50 -38.58
CA ILE A 216 42.81 45.68 -39.80
C ILE A 216 42.28 46.86 -40.64
N ASN A 217 40.97 47.00 -40.79
CA ASN A 217 40.38 48.11 -41.53
C ASN A 217 40.62 49.48 -40.87
N ILE A 218 40.62 49.54 -39.53
CA ILE A 218 40.94 50.76 -38.79
C ILE A 218 42.41 51.13 -39.01
N ASP A 219 43.33 50.18 -38.87
CA ASP A 219 44.75 50.39 -39.10
C ASP A 219 45.05 50.87 -40.51
N LEU A 220 44.46 50.24 -41.53
CA LEU A 220 44.60 50.66 -42.93
C LEU A 220 44.08 52.09 -43.17
N ARG A 221 42.98 52.49 -42.53
CA ARG A 221 42.45 53.86 -42.62
C ARG A 221 43.34 54.89 -41.93
N LEU A 222 44.03 54.51 -40.86
CA LEU A 222 44.99 55.39 -40.18
C LEU A 222 46.25 55.59 -41.03
N LEU A 223 46.76 54.51 -41.62
CA LEU A 223 47.91 54.55 -42.52
C LEU A 223 47.63 55.35 -43.81
N SER A 224 46.39 55.33 -44.32
CA SER A 224 45.99 56.13 -45.48
C SER A 224 45.83 57.63 -45.22
N LYS A 225 45.90 58.07 -43.94
CA LYS A 225 45.72 59.49 -43.55
C LYS A 225 47.05 60.22 -43.30
N HIS A 226 48.18 59.53 -43.41
CA HIS A 226 49.53 60.08 -43.39
C HIS A 226 50.17 59.93 -44.78
#